data_AF-A0A7C0ZG19-F1
#
_entry.id   AF-A0A7C0ZG19-F1
#
_cell.length_a   1.000
_cell.length_b   1.000
_cell.length_c   1.000
_cell.angle_alpha   90.00
_cell.angle_beta   90.00
_cell.angle_gamma   90.00
#
_symmetry.space_group_name_H-M   'P 1'
#
loop_
_entity.id
_entity.type
_entity.pdbx_description
1 polymer ?
#
loop_
_entity_poly.entity_id
_entity_poly.type
_entity_poly.pdbx_seq_one_letter_code
_entity_poly.pdbx_strand_id
1 'polypeptide(L)'
;MKTLTTKDLAFTSITAAIWAALNVTIVPLFWQATRLPILCDLIGVSLFVTTAWWTRKPGAVTLMGLVTTLLNFALRPGALHFLGFTAAAIFYDAATLLAGYQRLTTLNSLNLAVTLVLSLCSTAIAGAIIGFFFMPPAALGNYGGVAAFTLLHAAGGGIGGLLGLVIVKELTRRGIQG
;
A
#
# COMPACT_ATOMS: atom_id res chain seq x y z
N MET A 1 20.10 10.96 9.21
CA MET A 1 18.83 10.21 9.12
C MET A 1 18.69 9.32 10.34
N LYS A 2 17.49 9.19 10.93
CA LYS A 2 17.26 8.21 12.02
C LYS A 2 17.11 6.81 11.41
N THR A 3 17.79 5.83 11.98
CA THR A 3 17.71 4.42 11.58
C THR A 3 16.49 3.72 12.18
N LEU A 4 16.06 2.60 11.57
CA LEU A 4 15.00 1.75 12.10
C LEU A 4 15.44 1.11 13.42
N THR A 5 14.56 1.12 14.41
CA THR A 5 14.74 0.46 15.71
C THR A 5 14.08 -0.92 15.70
N THR A 6 14.33 -1.73 16.72
CA THR A 6 13.64 -3.01 16.90
C THR A 6 12.11 -2.86 16.96
N LYS A 7 11.60 -1.76 17.55
CA LYS A 7 10.16 -1.45 17.57
C LYS A 7 9.61 -1.17 16.16
N ASP A 8 10.38 -0.46 15.33
CA ASP A 8 9.99 -0.17 13.95
C ASP A 8 9.99 -1.44 13.10
N LEU A 9 11.01 -2.28 13.26
CA LEU A 9 11.13 -3.56 12.56
C LEU A 9 9.97 -4.49 12.95
N ALA A 10 9.67 -4.61 14.25
CA ALA A 10 8.55 -5.44 14.72
C ALA A 10 7.22 -4.98 14.11
N PHE A 11 6.93 -3.68 14.13
CA PHE A 11 5.70 -3.14 13.55
C PHE A 11 5.64 -3.38 12.03
N THR A 12 6.75 -3.11 11.33
CA THR A 12 6.87 -3.32 9.87
C THR A 12 6.67 -4.79 9.49
N SER A 13 7.21 -5.73 10.29
CA SER A 13 7.00 -7.16 10.08
C SER A 13 5.55 -7.58 10.33
N ILE A 14 4.91 -7.05 11.37
CA ILE A 14 3.49 -7.32 11.65
C ILE A 14 2.61 -6.81 10.52
N THR A 15 2.80 -5.58 10.05
CA THR A 15 2.01 -5.02 8.95
C THR A 15 2.25 -5.78 7.65
N ALA A 16 3.48 -6.20 7.35
CA ALA A 16 3.78 -7.06 6.20
C ALA A 16 3.07 -8.42 6.30
N ALA A 17 3.10 -9.06 7.47
CA ALA A 17 2.44 -10.33 7.70
C ALA A 17 0.91 -10.22 7.56
N ILE A 18 0.30 -9.16 8.09
CA ILE A 18 -1.14 -8.88 7.93
C ILE A 18 -1.47 -8.69 6.44
N TRP A 19 -0.67 -7.89 5.73
CA TRP A 19 -0.90 -7.65 4.30
C TRP A 19 -0.84 -8.94 3.49
N ALA A 20 0.19 -9.76 3.74
CA ALA A 20 0.37 -11.05 3.07
C ALA A 20 -0.77 -12.02 3.39
N ALA A 21 -1.12 -12.18 4.67
CA ALA A 21 -2.18 -13.09 5.10
C ALA A 21 -3.52 -12.73 4.45
N LEU A 22 -3.90 -11.45 4.45
CA LEU A 22 -5.14 -11.00 3.82
C LEU A 22 -5.10 -11.16 2.29
N ASN A 23 -3.94 -11.01 1.65
CA ASN A 23 -3.82 -11.19 0.20
C ASN A 23 -3.83 -12.64 -0.27
N VAL A 24 -3.36 -13.56 0.57
CA VAL A 24 -3.42 -14.99 0.26
C VAL A 24 -4.80 -15.56 0.55
N THR A 25 -5.53 -15.00 1.50
CA THR A 25 -6.83 -15.55 1.96
C THR A 25 -8.05 -14.80 1.40
N ILE A 26 -8.17 -13.49 1.63
CA ILE A 26 -9.39 -12.73 1.38
C ILE A 26 -9.42 -12.10 -0.02
N VAL A 27 -8.30 -11.54 -0.46
CA VAL A 27 -8.21 -10.88 -1.78
C VAL A 27 -8.59 -11.80 -2.94
N PRO A 28 -8.20 -13.09 -3.00
CA PRO A 28 -8.60 -13.96 -4.09
C PRO A 28 -10.10 -14.19 -4.15
N LEU A 29 -10.77 -14.28 -2.99
CA LEU A 29 -12.22 -14.41 -2.91
C LEU A 29 -12.92 -13.15 -3.41
N PHE A 30 -12.44 -11.97 -3.00
CA PHE A 30 -12.96 -10.70 -3.48
C PHE A 30 -12.77 -10.53 -4.99
N TRP A 31 -11.59 -10.91 -5.50
CA TRP A 31 -11.30 -10.88 -6.93
C TRP A 31 -12.21 -11.81 -7.72
N GLN A 32 -12.43 -13.03 -7.24
CA GLN A 32 -13.34 -13.98 -7.90
C GLN A 32 -14.77 -13.45 -7.98
N ALA A 33 -15.25 -12.79 -6.92
CA ALA A 33 -16.60 -12.25 -6.83
C ALA A 33 -16.81 -10.96 -7.65
N THR A 34 -15.84 -10.04 -7.62
CA THR A 34 -16.03 -8.68 -8.17
C THR A 34 -15.24 -8.42 -9.44
N ARG A 35 -14.14 -9.14 -9.64
CA ARG A 35 -13.12 -8.86 -10.66
C ARG A 35 -12.54 -7.45 -10.54
N LEU A 36 -12.52 -6.87 -9.34
CA LEU A 36 -11.95 -5.53 -9.11
C LEU A 36 -10.66 -5.61 -8.27
N PRO A 37 -9.61 -4.84 -8.60
CA PRO A 37 -8.37 -4.83 -7.84
C PRO A 37 -8.44 -4.00 -6.53
N ILE A 38 -9.59 -3.41 -6.22
CA ILE A 38 -9.73 -2.41 -5.14
C ILE A 38 -9.30 -2.92 -3.77
N LEU A 39 -9.58 -4.19 -3.42
CA LEU A 39 -9.32 -4.69 -2.07
C LEU A 39 -7.82 -4.81 -1.76
N CYS A 40 -6.98 -5.24 -2.72
CA CYS A 40 -5.54 -5.36 -2.46
C CYS A 40 -4.88 -3.98 -2.32
N ASP A 41 -5.31 -3.00 -3.11
CA ASP A 41 -4.87 -1.60 -2.97
C ASP A 41 -5.30 -1.01 -1.63
N LEU A 42 -6.56 -1.22 -1.24
CA LEU A 42 -7.11 -0.76 0.02
C LEU A 42 -6.28 -1.27 1.20
N ILE A 43 -6.03 -2.58 1.25
CA ILE A 43 -5.27 -3.21 2.34
C ILE A 43 -3.83 -2.67 2.32
N GLY A 44 -3.15 -2.74 1.17
CA GLY A 44 -1.74 -2.36 1.06
C GLY A 44 -1.50 -0.91 1.45
N VAL A 45 -2.29 0.02 0.90
CA VAL A 45 -2.14 1.45 1.18
C VAL A 45 -2.54 1.80 2.61
N SER A 46 -3.60 1.21 3.15
CA SER A 46 -3.94 1.45 4.56
C SER A 46 -2.77 1.11 5.48
N LEU A 47 -2.03 0.04 5.16
CA LEU A 47 -0.83 -0.39 5.85
C LEU A 47 0.41 0.47 5.53
N PHE A 48 0.52 1.05 4.32
CA PHE A 48 1.54 2.07 4.01
C PHE A 48 1.39 3.27 4.91
N VAL A 49 0.18 3.82 5.01
CA VAL A 49 -0.13 4.99 5.83
C VAL A 49 0.18 4.71 7.30
N THR A 50 -0.29 3.58 7.85
CA THR A 50 -0.06 3.25 9.26
C THR A 50 1.42 2.98 9.56
N THR A 51 2.14 2.31 8.65
CA THR A 51 3.58 2.02 8.82
C THR A 51 4.43 3.28 8.73
N ALA A 52 4.12 4.16 7.76
CA ALA A 52 4.78 5.46 7.65
C ALA A 52 4.51 6.33 8.89
N TRP A 53 3.27 6.33 9.38
CA TRP A 53 2.88 7.09 10.57
C TRP A 53 3.57 6.60 11.85
N TRP A 54 3.64 5.27 12.04
CA TRP A 54 4.25 4.66 13.21
C TRP A 54 5.75 4.87 13.25
N THR A 55 6.44 4.53 12.16
CA THR A 55 7.90 4.52 12.15
C THR A 55 8.51 5.90 11.96
N ARG A 56 7.84 6.77 11.20
CA ARG A 56 8.31 8.12 10.82
C ARG A 56 9.73 8.12 10.22
N LYS A 57 10.10 7.03 9.55
CA LYS A 57 11.46 6.77 9.07
C LYS A 57 11.43 6.22 7.66
N PRO A 58 12.38 6.63 6.82
CA PRO A 58 12.52 6.08 5.48
C PRO A 58 12.91 4.60 5.53
N GLY A 59 12.49 3.85 4.52
CA GLY A 59 12.79 2.43 4.35
C GLY A 59 11.76 1.50 4.98
N ALA A 60 10.92 1.97 5.91
CA ALA A 60 9.95 1.12 6.59
C ALA A 60 8.88 0.58 5.65
N VAL A 61 8.26 1.45 4.85
CA VAL A 61 7.22 1.05 3.90
C VAL A 61 7.82 0.20 2.77
N THR A 62 9.01 0.54 2.28
CA THR A 62 9.75 -0.29 1.31
C THR A 62 10.00 -1.69 1.86
N LEU A 63 10.54 -1.80 3.07
CA LEU A 63 10.81 -3.09 3.72
C LEU A 63 9.52 -3.90 3.90
N MET A 64 8.44 -3.25 4.32
CA MET A 64 7.12 -3.88 4.44
C MET A 64 6.68 -4.48 3.09
N GLY A 65 6.80 -3.72 2.00
CA GLY A 65 6.46 -4.17 0.66
C GLY A 65 7.32 -5.33 0.16
N LEU A 66 8.62 -5.28 0.41
CA LEU A 66 9.54 -6.37 0.07
C LEU A 66 9.20 -7.66 0.82
N VAL A 67 9.02 -7.59 2.14
CA VAL A 67 8.66 -8.74 2.96
C VAL A 67 7.32 -9.32 2.53
N THR A 68 6.31 -8.46 2.28
CA THR A 68 5.00 -8.91 1.82
C THR A 68 5.08 -9.65 0.49
N THR A 69 5.87 -9.14 -0.45
CA THR A 69 6.06 -9.79 -1.76
C THR A 69 6.74 -11.14 -1.61
N LEU A 70 7.79 -11.25 -0.79
CA LEU A 70 8.46 -12.52 -0.51
C LEU A 70 7.51 -13.54 0.13
N LEU A 71 6.69 -13.12 1.10
CA LEU A 71 5.69 -13.97 1.71
C LEU A 71 4.64 -14.44 0.70
N ASN A 72 4.15 -13.55 -0.17
CA ASN A 72 3.19 -13.94 -1.21
C ASN A 72 3.81 -14.89 -2.23
N PHE A 73 5.08 -14.74 -2.59
CA PHE A 73 5.76 -15.70 -3.46
C PHE A 73 5.93 -17.07 -2.78
N ALA A 74 6.27 -17.09 -1.49
CA ALA A 74 6.38 -18.34 -0.74
C ALA A 74 5.04 -19.08 -0.62
N LEU A 75 3.96 -18.34 -0.37
CA LEU A 75 2.62 -18.91 -0.17
C LEU A 75 1.86 -19.16 -1.49
N ARG A 76 2.16 -18.37 -2.52
CA ARG A 76 1.51 -18.42 -3.84
C ARG A 76 2.52 -17.97 -4.92
N PRO A 77 3.37 -18.88 -5.44
CA PRO A 77 4.46 -18.54 -6.37
C PRO A 77 4.03 -17.77 -7.64
N GLY A 78 2.78 -17.92 -8.09
CA GLY A 78 2.23 -17.19 -9.23
C GLY A 78 1.79 -15.74 -8.94
N ALA A 79 1.98 -15.22 -7.73
CA ALA A 79 1.51 -13.89 -7.32
C ALA A 79 2.38 -12.73 -7.86
N LEU A 80 2.85 -12.80 -9.10
CA LEU A 80 3.82 -11.87 -9.70
C LEU A 80 3.39 -10.39 -9.72
N HIS A 81 2.08 -10.13 -9.69
CA HIS A 81 1.52 -8.79 -9.56
C HIS A 81 2.00 -8.03 -8.30
N PHE A 82 2.48 -8.76 -7.27
CA PHE A 82 3.09 -8.15 -6.09
C PHE A 82 4.34 -7.32 -6.39
N LEU A 83 5.01 -7.53 -7.53
CA LEU A 83 6.11 -6.66 -7.95
C LEU A 83 5.64 -5.22 -8.19
N GLY A 84 4.43 -5.04 -8.71
CA GLY A 84 3.81 -3.71 -8.85
C GLY A 84 3.55 -3.07 -7.48
N PHE A 85 3.10 -3.85 -6.50
CA PHE A 85 2.91 -3.39 -5.12
C PHE A 85 4.23 -3.08 -4.39
N THR A 86 5.31 -3.79 -4.69
CA THR A 86 6.65 -3.43 -4.20
C THR A 86 7.11 -2.09 -4.78
N ALA A 87 6.93 -1.87 -6.09
CA ALA A 87 7.24 -0.58 -6.70
C ALA A 87 6.41 0.56 -6.10
N ALA A 88 5.14 0.31 -5.84
CA ALA A 88 4.24 1.24 -5.15
C ALA A 88 4.73 1.59 -3.73
N ALA A 89 5.17 0.60 -2.96
CA ALA A 89 5.73 0.79 -1.62
C ALA A 89 7.02 1.63 -1.65
N ILE A 90 7.93 1.33 -2.58
CA ILE A 90 9.17 2.10 -2.80
C ILE A 90 8.85 3.54 -3.13
N PHE A 91 7.93 3.77 -4.09
CA PHE A 91 7.51 5.11 -4.46
C PHE A 91 6.90 5.86 -3.28
N TYR A 92 5.97 5.22 -2.55
CA TYR A 92 5.30 5.84 -1.41
C TYR A 92 6.31 6.25 -0.33
N ASP A 93 7.26 5.39 -0.01
CA ASP A 93 8.33 5.62 0.97
C ASP A 93 9.23 6.79 0.55
N ALA A 94 9.71 6.78 -0.70
CA ALA A 94 10.55 7.84 -1.24
C ALA A 94 9.81 9.19 -1.31
N ALA A 95 8.56 9.19 -1.76
CA ALA A 95 7.75 10.42 -1.82
C ALA A 95 7.41 10.95 -0.42
N THR A 96 7.17 10.07 0.55
CA THR A 96 6.96 10.44 1.96
C THR A 96 8.24 11.02 2.57
N LEU A 97 9.41 10.49 2.21
CA LEU A 97 10.70 11.06 2.61
C LEU A 97 10.86 12.48 2.08
N LEU A 98 10.58 12.70 0.79
CA LEU A 98 10.67 14.03 0.16
C LEU A 98 9.68 15.04 0.76
N ALA A 99 8.45 14.61 1.05
CA ALA A 99 7.44 15.44 1.70
C ALA A 99 7.71 15.66 3.22
N GLY A 100 8.59 14.85 3.80
CA GLY A 100 9.00 14.91 5.20
C GLY A 100 8.11 14.07 6.11
N TYR A 101 8.59 12.86 6.46
CA TYR A 101 7.94 11.91 7.37
C TYR A 101 7.35 12.55 8.63
N GLN A 102 8.12 13.41 9.30
CA GLN A 102 7.70 14.07 10.55
C GLN A 102 6.48 14.97 10.34
N ARG A 103 6.41 15.67 9.21
CA ARG A 103 5.30 16.56 8.87
C ARG A 103 4.05 15.74 8.59
N LEU A 104 4.16 14.75 7.70
CA LEU A 104 3.03 13.94 7.25
C LEU A 104 2.37 13.10 8.36
N THR A 105 3.05 12.89 9.49
CA THR A 105 2.46 12.22 10.65
C THR A 105 1.52 13.09 11.49
N THR A 106 1.43 14.40 11.22
CA THR A 106 0.52 15.31 11.92
C THR A 106 -0.81 15.42 11.16
N LEU A 107 -1.93 15.30 11.86
CA LEU A 107 -3.29 15.21 11.29
C LEU A 107 -3.89 16.58 10.94
N ASN A 108 -3.16 17.40 10.16
CA ASN A 108 -3.72 18.63 9.57
C ASN A 108 -4.16 18.41 8.13
N SER A 109 -5.05 19.25 7.61
CA SER A 109 -5.68 19.08 6.30
C SER A 109 -4.69 18.96 5.14
N LEU A 110 -3.57 19.70 5.18
CA LEU A 110 -2.54 19.63 4.15
C LEU A 110 -1.87 18.26 4.12
N ASN A 111 -1.49 17.73 5.28
CA ASN A 111 -0.85 16.42 5.37
C ASN A 111 -1.80 15.29 5.00
N LEU A 112 -3.08 15.39 5.39
CA LEU A 112 -4.11 14.45 4.95
C LEU A 112 -4.21 14.44 3.42
N ALA A 113 -4.26 15.62 2.79
CA ALA A 113 -4.31 15.75 1.34
C ALA A 113 -3.05 15.15 0.69
N VAL A 114 -1.85 15.44 1.21
CA VAL A 114 -0.61 14.86 0.70
C VAL A 114 -0.60 13.34 0.83
N THR A 115 -0.97 12.78 1.98
CA THR A 115 -1.08 11.33 2.16
C THR A 115 -2.03 10.69 1.15
N LEU A 116 -3.18 11.32 0.86
CA LEU A 116 -4.11 10.83 -0.14
C LEU A 116 -3.54 10.90 -1.56
N VAL A 117 -2.87 11.99 -1.92
CA VAL A 117 -2.19 12.10 -3.22
C VAL A 117 -1.11 11.04 -3.37
N LEU A 118 -0.27 10.82 -2.35
CA LEU A 118 0.75 9.78 -2.38
C LEU A 118 0.13 8.38 -2.50
N SER A 119 -1.00 8.14 -1.84
CA SER A 119 -1.76 6.89 -1.91
C SER A 119 -2.28 6.62 -3.33
N LEU A 120 -2.89 7.63 -3.96
CA LEU A 120 -3.39 7.60 -5.33
C LEU A 120 -2.25 7.33 -6.32
N CYS A 121 -1.15 8.09 -6.22
CA CYS A 121 -0.01 7.96 -7.12
C CYS A 121 0.70 6.60 -6.97
N SER A 122 0.90 6.14 -5.74
CA SER A 122 1.54 4.85 -5.45
C SER A 122 0.79 3.68 -6.08
N THR A 123 -0.53 3.66 -5.93
CA THR A 123 -1.37 2.59 -6.51
C THR A 123 -1.59 2.77 -8.01
N ALA A 124 -1.60 4.00 -8.53
CA ALA A 124 -1.54 4.21 -9.98
C ALA A 124 -0.27 3.59 -10.58
N ILE A 125 0.88 3.72 -9.91
CA ILE A 125 2.13 3.06 -10.33
C ILE A 125 1.98 1.54 -10.28
N ALA A 126 1.38 1.00 -9.21
CA ALA A 126 1.09 -0.43 -9.11
C ALA A 126 0.23 -0.90 -10.29
N GLY A 127 -0.90 -0.22 -10.53
CA GLY A 127 -1.86 -0.56 -11.58
C GLY A 127 -1.26 -0.46 -12.98
N ALA A 128 -0.40 0.53 -13.24
CA ALA A 128 0.30 0.64 -14.51
C ALA A 128 1.26 -0.54 -14.71
N ILE A 129 2.10 -0.85 -13.72
CA ILE A 129 3.05 -1.98 -13.80
C ILE A 129 2.30 -3.30 -13.95
N ILE A 130 1.25 -3.52 -13.15
CA ILE A 130 0.44 -4.73 -13.20
C ILE A 130 -0.27 -4.86 -14.54
N GLY A 131 -0.87 -3.77 -15.01
CA GLY A 131 -1.54 -3.73 -16.30
C GLY A 131 -0.61 -4.05 -17.45
N PHE A 132 0.56 -3.41 -17.53
CA PHE A 132 1.47 -3.61 -18.65
C PHE A 132 2.18 -4.97 -18.66
N PHE A 133 2.59 -5.48 -17.50
CA PHE A 133 3.49 -6.64 -17.46
C PHE A 133 2.82 -7.95 -17.04
N PHE A 134 1.70 -7.89 -16.32
CA PHE A 134 1.13 -9.07 -15.66
C PHE A 134 -0.31 -9.38 -16.04
N MET A 135 -1.01 -8.48 -16.75
CA MET A 135 -2.39 -8.70 -17.17
C MET A 135 -2.48 -9.12 -18.65
N PRO A 136 -3.24 -10.18 -18.98
CA PRO A 136 -3.50 -10.55 -20.37
C PRO A 136 -4.24 -9.44 -21.13
N PRO A 137 -3.91 -9.17 -22.41
CA PRO A 137 -4.58 -8.13 -23.20
C PRO A 137 -6.11 -8.27 -23.25
N ALA A 138 -6.62 -9.49 -23.36
CA ALA A 138 -8.06 -9.76 -23.35
C ALA A 138 -8.71 -9.38 -22.00
N ALA A 139 -8.03 -9.63 -20.87
CA ALA A 139 -8.51 -9.25 -19.55
C ALA A 139 -8.50 -7.72 -19.38
N LEU A 140 -7.45 -7.04 -19.85
CA LEU A 140 -7.38 -5.57 -19.86
C LEU A 140 -8.47 -4.93 -20.70
N GLY A 141 -8.83 -5.54 -21.84
CA GLY A 141 -9.93 -5.10 -22.68
C GLY A 141 -11.24 -4.95 -21.91
N ASN A 142 -11.52 -5.87 -20.98
CA ASN A 142 -12.72 -5.82 -20.13
C ASN A 142 -12.73 -4.63 -19.15
N TYR A 143 -11.57 -4.06 -18.83
CA TYR A 143 -11.47 -2.86 -17.98
C TYR A 143 -11.45 -1.56 -18.77
N GLY A 144 -11.40 -1.59 -20.11
CA GLY A 144 -11.15 -0.39 -20.93
C GLY A 144 -9.65 -0.09 -21.13
N GLY A 145 -8.79 -1.10 -20.96
CA GLY A 145 -7.35 -1.00 -21.17
C GLY A 145 -6.55 -0.60 -19.92
N VAL A 146 -5.24 -0.45 -20.09
CA VAL A 146 -4.29 -0.19 -18.98
C VAL A 146 -4.59 1.12 -18.26
N ALA A 147 -5.01 2.17 -18.96
CA ALA A 147 -5.33 3.45 -18.35
C ALA A 147 -6.49 3.33 -17.36
N ALA A 148 -7.59 2.68 -17.76
CA ALA A 148 -8.74 2.47 -16.89
C ALA A 148 -8.42 1.51 -15.73
N PHE A 149 -7.64 0.45 -15.98
CA PHE A 149 -7.15 -0.44 -14.93
C PHE A 149 -6.27 0.30 -13.89
N THR A 150 -5.43 1.22 -14.36
CA THR A 150 -4.60 2.09 -13.50
C THR A 150 -5.46 3.01 -12.63
N LEU A 151 -6.53 3.59 -13.20
CA LEU A 151 -7.46 4.43 -12.45
C LEU A 151 -8.24 3.65 -11.39
N LEU A 152 -8.60 2.39 -11.67
CA LEU A 152 -9.23 1.50 -10.68
C LEU A 152 -8.30 1.24 -9.50
N HIS A 153 -7.02 0.98 -9.76
CA HIS A 153 -6.01 0.83 -8.71
C HIS A 153 -5.84 2.13 -7.90
N ALA A 154 -5.75 3.28 -8.60
CA ALA A 154 -5.68 4.58 -7.94
C ALA A 154 -6.89 4.79 -7.01
N ALA A 155 -8.11 4.51 -7.48
CA ALA A 155 -9.30 4.60 -6.64
C ALA A 155 -9.23 3.70 -5.41
N GLY A 156 -8.75 2.45 -5.55
CA GLY A 156 -8.49 1.55 -4.43
C GLY A 156 -7.48 2.12 -3.44
N GLY A 157 -6.40 2.74 -3.92
CA GLY A 157 -5.43 3.43 -3.07
C GLY A 157 -6.01 4.67 -2.38
N GLY A 158 -6.90 5.42 -3.03
CA GLY A 158 -7.63 6.51 -2.38
C GLY A 158 -8.45 6.03 -1.18
N ILE A 159 -9.21 4.94 -1.36
CA ILE A 159 -9.99 4.31 -0.28
C ILE A 159 -9.06 3.77 0.82
N GLY A 160 -7.96 3.10 0.45
CA GLY A 160 -6.95 2.61 1.38
C GLY A 160 -6.28 3.73 2.18
N GLY A 161 -5.98 4.85 1.53
CA GLY A 161 -5.40 6.03 2.16
C GLY A 161 -6.35 6.64 3.20
N LEU A 162 -7.63 6.79 2.85
CA LEU A 162 -8.67 7.24 3.79
C LEU A 162 -8.79 6.28 4.99
N LEU A 163 -8.84 4.98 4.74
CA LEU A 163 -8.91 3.99 5.81
C LEU A 163 -7.67 4.04 6.71
N GLY A 164 -6.47 4.15 6.13
CA GLY A 164 -5.21 4.30 6.88
C GLY A 164 -5.23 5.54 7.77
N LEU A 165 -5.72 6.67 7.27
CA LEU A 165 -5.89 7.90 8.04
C LEU A 165 -6.90 7.74 9.20
N VAL A 166 -8.01 7.02 8.98
CA VAL A 166 -8.97 6.67 10.04
C VAL A 166 -8.29 5.82 11.12
N ILE A 167 -7.54 4.79 10.74
CA ILE A 167 -6.80 3.93 11.68
C ILE A 167 -5.83 4.78 12.51
N VAL A 168 -5.02 5.62 11.86
CA VAL A 168 -4.06 6.51 12.52
C VAL A 168 -4.75 7.45 13.52
N LYS A 169 -5.87 8.05 13.12
CA LYS A 169 -6.66 8.95 13.97
C LYS A 169 -7.17 8.21 15.22
N GLU A 170 -7.70 7.01 15.05
CA GLU A 170 -8.25 6.21 16.16
C GLU A 170 -7.17 5.70 17.11
N LEU A 171 -6.00 5.31 16.60
CA LEU A 171 -4.84 4.95 17.43
C LEU A 171 -4.37 6.16 18.25
N THR A 172 -4.25 7.32 17.61
CA THR A 172 -3.84 8.57 18.27
C THR A 172 -4.84 8.97 19.36
N ARG A 173 -6.15 8.83 19.11
CA ARG A 173 -7.22 9.11 20.08
C ARG A 173 -7.13 8.22 21.33
N ARG A 174 -6.56 7.01 21.19
CA ARG A 174 -6.33 6.06 22.30
C ARG A 174 -4.98 6.28 23.01
N GLY A 175 -4.24 7.34 22.67
CA GLY A 175 -2.93 7.62 23.25
C GLY A 175 -1.80 6.75 22.69
N ILE A 176 -2.06 5.97 21.64
CA ILE A 176 -1.03 5.17 20.97
C ILE A 176 -0.25 6.09 20.04
N GLN A 177 1.06 6.17 20.24
CA GLN A 177 1.97 6.97 19.43
C GLN A 177 3.15 6.12 18.93
N GLY A 178 3.49 6.33 17.66
CA GLY A 178 4.67 5.76 17.01
C GLY A 178 5.96 6.23 17.64
#